data_AF-A0A6P1V6F8-F1
#
_entry.id   AF-A0A6P1V6F8-F1
#
_cell.length_a   1.000
_cell.length_b   1.000
_cell.length_c   1.000
_cell.angle_alpha   90.00
_cell.angle_beta   90.00
_cell.angle_gamma   90.00
#
_symmetry.space_group_name_H-M   'P 1'
#
loop_
_entity.id
_entity.type
_entity.pdbx_description
1 polymer ?
#
loop_
_entity_poly.entity_id
_entity_poly.type
_entity_poly.pdbx_seq_one_letter_code
_entity_poly.pdbx_strand_id
1 'polypeptide(L)'
;MDEQELFRELKDSGHKFVWYLSEPGISNPDGNSPDVQFIVDLNGKELARRLNIPDTPENGWRIDSWHARDFGGLPEGAVKMNLNLIVTRFHIGVRGSMLPEPLLHIRRAK
;
A
#
# COMPACT_ATOMS: atom_id res chain seq x y z
N MET A 1 6.69 3.81 9.93
CA MET A 1 5.78 2.79 10.49
C MET A 1 5.86 1.53 9.64
N ASP A 2 5.74 0.36 10.28
CA ASP A 2 5.67 -0.92 9.58
C ASP A 2 4.24 -1.27 9.12
N GLU A 3 4.07 -2.40 8.44
CA GLU A 3 2.78 -2.82 7.91
C GLU A 3 1.78 -3.22 9.01
N GLN A 4 2.25 -3.81 10.10
CA GLN A 4 1.39 -4.26 11.20
C GLN A 4 0.84 -3.05 11.97
N GLU A 5 1.69 -2.08 12.25
CA GLU A 5 1.34 -0.82 12.88
C GLU A 5 0.38 -0.02 11.98
N LEU A 6 0.64 0.05 10.66
CA LEU A 6 -0.26 0.72 9.71
C LEU A 6 -1.68 0.15 9.74
N PHE A 7 -1.83 -1.17 9.55
CA PHE A 7 -3.16 -1.77 9.46
C PHE A 7 -3.91 -1.74 10.78
N ARG A 8 -3.19 -1.68 11.91
CA ARG A 8 -3.78 -1.42 13.22
C ARG A 8 -4.32 0.01 13.30
N GLU A 9 -3.52 1.01 12.95
CA GLU A 9 -3.94 2.42 12.98
C GLU A 9 -5.14 2.69 12.06
N LEU A 10 -5.15 2.15 10.84
CA LEU A 10 -6.27 2.29 9.91
C LEU A 10 -7.55 1.65 10.46
N LYS A 11 -7.43 0.48 11.09
CA LYS A 11 -8.58 -0.18 11.74
C LYS A 11 -9.10 0.64 12.91
N ASP A 12 -8.20 1.15 13.76
CA ASP A 12 -8.55 1.93 14.95
C ASP A 12 -9.12 3.31 14.57
N SER A 13 -8.76 3.83 13.39
CA SER A 13 -9.38 5.01 12.76
C SER A 13 -10.78 4.74 12.18
N GLY A 14 -11.30 3.51 12.28
CA GLY A 14 -12.66 3.12 11.90
C GLY A 14 -12.80 2.51 10.52
N HIS A 15 -11.70 2.29 9.78
CA HIS A 15 -11.78 1.63 8.49
C HIS A 15 -12.01 0.12 8.64
N LYS A 16 -12.97 -0.42 7.89
CA LYS A 16 -13.20 -1.89 7.79
C LYS A 16 -12.49 -2.48 6.58
N PHE A 17 -12.51 -1.73 5.48
CA PHE A 17 -11.89 -2.08 4.22
C PHE A 17 -11.02 -0.92 3.76
N VAL A 18 -9.92 -1.27 3.11
CA VAL A 18 -9.04 -0.36 2.39
C VAL A 18 -8.68 -0.99 1.06
N TRP A 19 -8.11 -0.22 0.15
CA TRP A 19 -7.69 -0.69 -1.16
C TRP A 19 -6.20 -0.44 -1.33
N TYR A 20 -5.48 -1.48 -1.71
CA TYR A 20 -4.06 -1.40 -2.02
C TYR A 20 -3.85 -1.17 -3.52
N LEU A 21 -2.97 -0.25 -3.84
CA LEU A 21 -2.56 0.05 -5.21
C LEU A 21 -1.04 0.12 -5.25
N SER A 22 -0.45 -0.41 -6.32
CA SER A 22 0.98 -0.26 -6.62
C SER A 22 1.11 0.37 -8.00
N GLU A 23 1.69 1.56 -8.07
CA GLU A 23 1.97 2.26 -9.33
C GLU A 23 3.48 2.27 -9.59
N PRO A 24 3.93 2.19 -10.85
CA PRO A 24 5.34 2.40 -11.17
C PRO A 24 5.77 3.82 -10.81
N GLY A 25 6.93 3.95 -10.17
CA GLY A 25 7.52 5.25 -9.87
C GLY A 25 7.96 6.01 -11.11
N ILE A 26 8.08 7.32 -10.96
CA ILE A 26 8.75 8.17 -11.96
C ILE A 26 10.25 7.88 -11.87
N SER A 27 10.92 7.77 -13.03
CA SER A 27 12.36 7.59 -13.07
C SER A 27 13.08 8.76 -12.40
N ASN A 28 13.90 8.43 -11.41
CA ASN A 28 14.82 9.36 -10.78
C ASN A 28 16.00 9.63 -11.75
N PRO A 29 16.76 10.73 -11.56
CA PRO A 29 17.97 11.01 -12.35
C PRO A 29 19.00 9.87 -12.35
N ASP A 30 18.99 9.04 -11.32
CA ASP A 30 19.84 7.86 -11.18
C ASP A 30 19.34 6.64 -11.97
N GLY A 31 18.28 6.78 -12.76
CA GLY A 31 17.69 5.71 -13.59
C GLY A 31 16.81 4.71 -12.83
N ASN A 32 16.63 4.88 -11.51
CA ASN A 32 15.75 4.06 -10.69
C ASN A 32 14.30 4.57 -10.75
N SER A 33 13.34 3.68 -10.93
CA SER A 33 11.90 3.98 -10.86
C SER A 33 11.25 3.18 -9.73
N PRO A 34 11.40 3.60 -8.46
CA PRO A 34 10.86 2.84 -7.33
C PRO A 34 9.33 2.86 -7.34
N ASP A 35 8.70 1.69 -7.30
CA ASP A 35 7.24 1.61 -7.22
C ASP A 35 6.70 2.39 -6.02
N VAL A 36 5.55 3.04 -6.24
CA VAL A 36 4.80 3.75 -5.20
C VAL A 36 3.61 2.91 -4.80
N GLN A 37 3.55 2.55 -3.53
CA GLN A 37 2.45 1.79 -2.95
C GLN A 37 1.53 2.74 -2.20
N PHE A 38 0.23 2.58 -2.41
CA PHE A 38 -0.83 3.36 -1.77
C PHE A 38 -1.79 2.45 -1.03
N ILE A 39 -2.31 2.95 0.08
CA ILE A 39 -3.55 2.51 0.70
C ILE A 39 -4.57 3.63 0.51
N VAL A 40 -5.72 3.31 -0.06
CA VAL A 40 -6.80 4.27 -0.33
C VAL A 40 -8.11 3.82 0.31
N ASP A 41 -9.00 4.78 0.56
CA ASP A 41 -10.36 4.52 1.02
C ASP A 41 -11.32 4.14 -0.14
N LEU A 42 -12.60 3.92 0.19
CA LEU A 42 -13.63 3.57 -0.80
C LEU A 42 -13.87 4.67 -1.85
N ASN A 43 -13.59 5.92 -1.52
CA ASN A 43 -13.76 7.05 -2.42
C ASN A 43 -12.50 7.31 -3.26
N GLY A 44 -11.44 6.51 -3.07
CA GLY A 44 -10.15 6.74 -3.72
C GLY A 44 -9.34 7.85 -3.07
N LYS A 45 -9.58 8.18 -1.80
CA LYS A 45 -8.70 9.09 -1.07
C LYS A 45 -7.51 8.32 -0.51
N GLU A 46 -6.30 8.83 -0.72
CA GLU A 46 -5.09 8.30 -0.10
C GLU A 46 -5.17 8.38 1.43
N LEU A 47 -4.90 7.24 2.06
CA LEU A 47 -4.78 7.08 3.51
C LEU A 47 -3.33 6.92 3.93
N ALA A 48 -2.55 6.18 3.14
CA ALA A 48 -1.13 5.98 3.39
C ALA A 48 -0.38 5.70 2.08
N ARG A 49 0.93 5.97 2.10
CA ARG A 49 1.84 5.64 1.01
C ARG A 49 3.17 5.08 1.50
N ARG A 50 3.85 4.38 0.60
CA ARG A 50 5.21 3.88 0.78
C ARG A 50 5.94 3.94 -0.55
N LEU A 51 7.19 4.38 -0.51
CA LEU A 51 8.10 4.28 -1.65
C LEU A 51 8.90 2.98 -1.53
N ASN A 52 8.95 2.20 -2.59
CA ASN A 52 9.74 0.97 -2.63
C ASN A 52 11.15 1.27 -3.19
N ILE A 53 12.00 1.94 -2.41
CA ILE A 53 13.37 2.30 -2.81
C ILE A 53 14.35 1.26 -2.27
N PRO A 54 15.02 0.44 -3.10
CA PRO A 54 16.04 -0.48 -2.60
C PRO A 54 17.05 0.24 -1.69
N ASP A 55 17.42 -0.39 -0.56
CA ASP A 55 18.47 0.07 0.36
C ASP A 55 18.24 1.36 1.16
N THR A 56 17.01 1.89 1.22
CA THR A 56 16.71 3.07 2.08
C THR A 56 16.05 2.66 3.40
N PRO A 57 16.65 2.99 4.57
CA PRO A 57 16.10 2.63 5.89
C PRO A 57 14.79 3.36 6.24
N GLU A 58 14.44 4.41 5.51
CA GLU A 58 13.21 5.19 5.71
C GLU A 58 11.97 4.65 4.96
N ASN A 59 12.05 3.46 4.36
CA ASN A 59 10.97 2.81 3.59
C ASN A 59 9.81 2.26 4.43
N GLY A 60 9.39 3.00 5.44
CA GLY A 60 8.16 2.71 6.17
C GLY A 60 6.93 3.26 5.45
N TRP A 61 5.78 2.74 5.84
CA TRP A 61 4.50 3.38 5.54
C TRP A 61 4.41 4.75 6.23
N ARG A 62 3.81 5.70 5.51
CA ARG A 62 3.54 7.05 5.98
C ARG A 62 2.06 7.36 5.78
N ILE A 63 1.36 7.70 6.86
CA ILE A 63 0.05 8.34 6.80
C ILE A 63 0.34 9.84 6.64
N ASP A 64 0.11 10.37 5.44
CA ASP A 64 0.33 11.77 5.14
C ASP A 64 -1.02 12.41 4.77
N SER A 65 -1.54 13.22 5.68
CA SER A 65 -2.85 13.87 5.51
C SER A 65 -2.77 15.17 4.71
N TRP A 66 -1.59 15.76 4.54
CA TRP A 66 -1.42 17.07 3.91
C TRP A 66 -1.25 16.97 2.39
N HIS A 67 -0.61 15.90 1.92
CA HIS A 67 -0.39 15.63 0.49
C HIS A 67 -1.09 14.35 0.01
N ALA A 68 -2.18 13.97 0.68
CA ALA A 68 -3.01 12.83 0.29
C ALA A 68 -3.56 13.06 -1.13
N ARG A 69 -3.19 12.19 -2.07
CA ARG A 69 -3.78 12.18 -3.40
C ARG A 69 -5.27 11.80 -3.32
N ASP A 70 -6.07 12.44 -4.14
CA ASP A 70 -7.45 12.03 -4.41
C ASP A 70 -7.51 11.48 -5.84
N PHE A 71 -7.92 10.23 -5.97
CA PHE A 71 -8.04 9.55 -7.26
C PHE A 71 -9.41 9.80 -7.92
N GLY A 72 -10.33 10.50 -7.26
CA GLY A 72 -11.67 10.81 -7.78
C GLY A 72 -12.60 9.60 -7.87
N GLY A 73 -12.30 8.54 -7.11
CA GLY A 73 -12.93 7.22 -7.16
C GLY A 73 -11.92 6.11 -6.96
N LEU A 74 -12.39 4.87 -6.81
CA LEU A 74 -11.48 3.72 -6.67
C LEU A 74 -10.56 3.60 -7.89
N PRO A 75 -9.22 3.67 -7.71
CA PRO A 75 -8.31 3.56 -8.83
C PRO A 75 -8.36 2.18 -9.48
N GLU A 76 -8.12 2.14 -10.79
CA GLU A 76 -8.05 0.87 -11.53
C GLU A 76 -6.92 0.00 -10.98
N GLY A 77 -7.18 -1.30 -10.82
CA GLY A 77 -6.20 -2.24 -10.25
C GLY A 77 -6.10 -2.22 -8.72
N ALA A 78 -6.84 -1.35 -8.03
CA ALA A 78 -6.83 -1.32 -6.57
C ALA A 78 -7.48 -2.57 -5.95
N VAL A 79 -6.74 -3.27 -5.11
CA VAL A 79 -7.16 -4.54 -4.50
C VAL A 79 -7.79 -4.29 -3.15
N LYS A 80 -9.05 -4.71 -2.99
CA LYS A 80 -9.77 -4.61 -1.72
C LYS A 80 -9.14 -5.49 -0.65
N MET A 81 -8.92 -4.91 0.53
CA MET A 81 -8.32 -5.56 1.70
C MET A 81 -9.24 -5.46 2.92
N ASN A 82 -9.37 -6.56 3.67
CA ASN A 82 -10.18 -6.61 4.89
C ASN A 82 -9.28 -6.46 6.12
N LEU A 83 -9.41 -5.32 6.82
CA LEU A 83 -8.55 -5.00 7.96
C LEU A 83 -8.75 -5.94 9.15
N ASN A 84 -9.96 -6.44 9.40
CA ASN A 84 -10.19 -7.39 10.48
C ASN A 84 -9.45 -8.71 10.23
N LEU A 85 -9.49 -9.22 8.99
CA LEU A 85 -8.77 -10.44 8.63
C LEU A 85 -7.26 -10.24 8.77
N ILE A 86 -6.73 -9.12 8.27
CA ILE A 86 -5.30 -8.79 8.30
C ILE A 86 -4.80 -8.66 9.73
N VAL A 87 -5.45 -7.85 10.55
CA VAL A 87 -5.06 -7.64 11.96
C VAL A 87 -5.17 -8.95 12.75
N THR A 88 -6.19 -9.78 12.48
CA THR A 88 -6.32 -11.11 13.10
C THR A 88 -5.15 -12.02 12.72
N ARG A 89 -4.73 -12.02 11.45
CA ARG A 89 -3.57 -12.81 10.99
C ARG A 89 -2.27 -12.40 11.70
N PHE A 90 -2.04 -11.11 11.85
CA PHE A 90 -0.90 -10.64 12.66
C PHE A 90 -1.01 -11.07 14.12
N HIS A 91 -2.21 -10.99 14.71
CA HIS A 91 -2.43 -11.37 16.09
C HIS A 91 -2.14 -12.86 16.37
N ILE A 92 -2.46 -13.75 15.43
CA ILE A 92 -2.15 -15.19 15.52
C ILE A 92 -0.72 -15.54 15.06
N GLY A 93 0.12 -14.53 14.79
CA GLY A 93 1.54 -14.73 14.50
C GLY A 93 1.88 -15.10 13.05
N VAL A 94 0.97 -14.88 12.09
CA VAL A 94 1.33 -15.00 10.66
C VAL A 94 2.41 -13.97 10.33
N ARG A 95 3.51 -14.44 9.74
CA ARG A 95 4.65 -13.62 9.33
C ARG A 95 4.65 -13.45 7.81
N GLY A 96 5.06 -12.27 7.34
CA GLY A 96 5.08 -11.92 5.92
C GLY A 96 4.20 -10.71 5.63
N SER A 97 4.35 -10.16 4.42
CA SER A 97 3.49 -9.07 3.95
C SER A 97 2.07 -9.57 3.67
N MET A 98 1.09 -8.79 4.08
CA MET A 98 -0.34 -8.96 3.80
C MET A 98 -0.76 -8.18 2.56
N LEU A 99 0.15 -7.39 2.00
CA LEU A 99 -0.05 -6.73 0.73
C LEU A 99 -0.10 -7.79 -0.37
N PRO A 100 -0.99 -7.64 -1.35
CA PRO A 100 -0.89 -8.41 -2.59
C PRO A 100 0.52 -8.23 -3.18
N GLU A 101 1.15 -9.32 -3.59
CA GLU A 101 2.31 -9.25 -4.47
C GLU A 101 1.94 -8.31 -5.64
N PRO A 102 2.83 -7.40 -6.06
CA PRO A 102 2.60 -6.67 -7.28
C PRO A 102 2.28 -7.72 -8.33
N LEU A 103 1.12 -7.56 -9.00
CA LEU A 103 0.83 -8.30 -10.20
C LEU A 103 1.85 -7.81 -11.23
N LEU A 104 3.11 -8.25 -11.11
CA LEU A 104 4.08 -8.25 -12.17
C LEU A 104 3.33 -8.86 -13.31
N HIS A 105 2.99 -8.03 -14.30
CA HIS A 105 2.41 -8.49 -15.53
C HIS A 105 3.16 -9.76 -15.89
N ILE A 106 2.45 -10.89 -15.86
CA ILE A 106 2.90 -12.13 -16.44
C ILE A 106 3.08 -11.80 -17.92
N ARG A 107 4.22 -11.21 -18.28
CA ARG A 107 4.78 -11.31 -19.61
C ARG A 107 5.20 -12.77 -19.70
N ARG A 108 4.23 -13.62 -20.04
CA ARG A 108 4.52 -14.88 -20.72
C ARG A 108 5.34 -14.49 -21.93
N ALA A 109 6.66 -14.63 -21.82
CA ALA A 109 7.52 -14.69 -22.97
C ALA A 109 7.00 -15.85 -23.82
N LYS A 110 6.63 -15.53 -25.06
CA LYS A 110 6.32 -16.49 -26.11
C LYS A 110 7.60 -16.73 -26.90
#